data_AF-A0A7S1P3C1-F1
#
_entry.id   AF-A0A7S1P3C1-F1
#
_cell.length_a   1.000
_cell.length_b   1.000
_cell.length_c   1.000
_cell.angle_alpha   90.00
_cell.angle_beta   90.00
_cell.angle_gamma   90.00
#
_symmetry.space_group_name_H-M   'P 1'
#
loop_
_entity.id
_entity.type
_entity.pdbx_description
1 polymer ?
#
loop_
_entity_poly.entity_id
_entity_poly.type
_entity_poly.pdbx_seq_one_letter_code
_entity_poly.pdbx_strand_id
1 'polypeptide(L)'
;CIKNIAPALARRGYAAVEVEYRRRDHPGGGWPGTNVDVVLALRYLSDLADPASAALPLDLSRLVIMGHSAGGCLAMWAAEECHRMHATGAVDTDGALSLSEDEREGLEGWRAVVPRGVVAIAPVADLIEGYEQKLSDEGDAVERYMKMRPTDSSVAREAYTRASPAHQLPNRVPQALILGRRDTDVPLAHGE
;
A
#
# COMPACT_ATOMS: atom_id res chain seq x y z
N CYS A 1 -1.71 -20.73 -2.90
CA CYS A 1 -0.34 -20.17 -2.82
C CYS A 1 0.10 -19.79 -4.23
N ILE A 2 -0.02 -18.52 -4.61
CA ILE A 2 0.55 -18.01 -5.87
C ILE A 2 2.06 -18.00 -5.66
N LYS A 3 2.75 -19.05 -6.09
CA LYS A 3 4.22 -19.03 -6.14
C LYS A 3 4.62 -18.14 -7.31
N ASN A 4 4.82 -16.87 -6.96
CA ASN A 4 5.43 -15.75 -7.67
C ASN A 4 4.70 -15.30 -8.95
N ILE A 5 3.92 -14.23 -8.81
CA ILE A 5 3.25 -13.58 -9.94
C ILE A 5 4.23 -12.81 -10.82
N ALA A 6 5.32 -12.26 -10.26
CA ALA A 6 6.26 -11.46 -11.04
C ALA A 6 6.96 -12.28 -12.14
N PRO A 7 7.49 -13.49 -11.92
CA PRO A 7 8.00 -14.33 -13.01
C PRO A 7 6.94 -14.67 -14.07
N ALA A 8 5.67 -14.81 -13.68
CA ALA A 8 4.58 -15.09 -14.62
C ALA A 8 4.21 -13.86 -15.47
N LEU A 9 4.35 -12.64 -14.94
CA LEU A 9 4.22 -11.38 -15.65
C LEU A 9 5.43 -11.12 -16.54
N ALA A 10 6.65 -11.39 -16.04
CA ALA A 10 7.89 -11.27 -16.81
C ALA A 10 7.88 -12.16 -18.07
N ARG A 11 7.41 -13.41 -17.94
CA ARG A 11 7.22 -14.32 -19.11
C ARG A 11 6.20 -13.80 -20.13
N ARG A 12 5.36 -12.85 -19.76
CA ARG A 12 4.39 -12.18 -20.65
C ARG A 12 4.89 -10.84 -21.19
N GLY A 13 6.14 -10.48 -20.93
CA GLY A 13 6.77 -9.26 -21.44
C GLY A 13 6.59 -8.02 -20.57
N TYR A 14 6.08 -8.16 -19.34
CA TYR A 14 6.03 -7.06 -18.38
C TYR A 14 7.34 -6.94 -17.61
N ALA A 15 7.78 -5.72 -17.31
CA ALA A 15 8.69 -5.51 -16.20
C ALA A 15 7.92 -5.78 -14.90
N ALA A 16 8.42 -6.69 -14.07
CA ALA A 16 7.78 -7.06 -12.82
C ALA A 16 8.78 -6.93 -11.67
N VAL A 17 8.41 -6.13 -10.67
CA VAL A 17 9.23 -5.83 -9.49
C VAL A 17 8.48 -6.33 -8.27
N GLU A 18 9.12 -7.20 -7.49
CA GLU A 18 8.62 -7.61 -6.17
C GLU A 18 9.25 -6.69 -5.13
N VAL A 19 8.41 -5.95 -4.41
CA VAL A 19 8.84 -5.03 -3.35
C VAL A 19 8.71 -5.74 -2.02
N GLU A 20 9.79 -5.75 -1.24
CA GLU A 20 9.78 -6.13 0.16
C GLU A 20 9.64 -4.87 1.03
N TYR A 21 9.01 -5.03 2.18
CA TYR A 21 8.79 -3.97 3.17
C TYR A 21 8.91 -4.55 4.57
N ARG A 22 9.20 -3.70 5.56
CA ARG A 22 9.23 -4.09 6.97
C ARG A 22 7.88 -4.71 7.33
N ARG A 23 7.93 -5.95 7.82
CA ARG A 23 6.74 -6.69 8.23
C ARG A 23 6.29 -6.21 9.59
N ARG A 24 5.02 -6.44 9.93
CA ARG A 24 4.44 -6.03 11.22
C ARG A 24 5.23 -6.53 12.43
N ASP A 25 6.00 -7.61 12.34
CA ASP A 25 6.81 -8.18 13.42
C ASP A 25 8.25 -7.64 13.45
N HIS A 26 8.67 -6.86 12.45
CA HIS A 26 9.99 -6.23 12.41
C HIS A 26 9.99 -4.88 13.13
N PRO A 27 11.14 -4.44 13.71
CA PRO A 27 11.29 -3.08 14.22
C PRO A 27 10.93 -2.04 13.16
N GLY A 28 10.05 -1.10 13.52
CA GLY A 28 9.54 -0.07 12.61
C GLY A 28 8.54 -0.55 11.55
N GLY A 29 8.13 -1.82 11.55
CA GLY A 29 7.09 -2.33 10.65
C GLY A 29 5.68 -2.24 11.24
N GLY A 30 4.68 -2.35 10.37
CA GLY A 30 3.29 -1.99 10.66
C GLY A 30 2.98 -0.55 10.27
N TRP A 31 1.81 -0.04 10.65
CA TRP A 31 1.47 1.35 10.40
C TRP A 31 2.31 2.29 11.28
N PRO A 32 2.89 3.38 10.72
CA PRO A 32 2.95 3.72 9.30
C PRO A 32 4.19 3.16 8.57
N GLY A 33 5.19 2.58 9.23
CA GLY A 33 6.48 2.25 8.60
C GLY A 33 6.42 1.28 7.41
N THR A 34 5.53 0.28 7.41
CA THR A 34 5.30 -0.58 6.22
C THR A 34 4.77 0.23 5.03
N ASN A 35 3.91 1.22 5.30
CA ASN A 35 3.38 2.11 4.27
C ASN A 35 4.47 3.03 3.72
N VAL A 36 5.32 3.56 4.61
CA VAL A 36 6.50 4.35 4.23
C VAL A 36 7.42 3.57 3.30
N ASP A 37 7.70 2.30 3.60
CA ASP A 37 8.58 1.47 2.77
C ASP A 37 8.07 1.31 1.34
N VAL A 38 6.74 1.19 1.14
CA VAL A 38 6.16 1.09 -0.20
C VAL A 38 6.27 2.41 -0.96
N VAL A 39 6.07 3.55 -0.28
CA VAL A 39 6.27 4.87 -0.90
C VAL A 39 7.73 5.06 -1.30
N LEU A 40 8.67 4.72 -0.42
CA LEU A 40 10.12 4.77 -0.71
C LEU A 40 10.53 3.81 -1.83
N ALA A 41 9.91 2.63 -1.92
CA ALA A 41 10.15 1.71 -3.02
C ALA A 41 9.68 2.28 -4.37
N LEU A 42 8.53 2.97 -4.40
CA LEU A 42 8.04 3.67 -5.60
C LEU A 42 8.91 4.87 -5.97
N ARG A 43 9.42 5.60 -4.97
CA ARG A 43 10.43 6.64 -5.13
C ARG A 43 11.68 6.08 -5.79
N TYR A 44 12.22 5.00 -5.27
CA TYR A 44 13.43 4.35 -5.79
C TYR A 44 13.20 3.79 -7.20
N LEU A 45 12.03 3.21 -7.46
CA LEU A 45 11.65 2.77 -8.80
C LEU A 45 11.64 3.94 -9.81
N SER A 46 11.28 5.15 -9.36
CA SER A 46 11.33 6.36 -10.18
C SER A 46 12.76 6.74 -10.57
N ASP A 47 13.74 6.59 -9.66
CA ASP A 47 15.16 6.83 -9.98
C ASP A 47 15.70 5.79 -10.96
N LEU A 48 15.32 4.52 -10.78
CA LEU A 48 15.72 3.44 -11.69
C LEU A 48 15.13 3.61 -13.10
N ALA A 49 13.96 4.24 -13.20
CA ALA A 49 13.30 4.53 -14.47
C ALA A 49 13.78 5.82 -15.14
N ASP A 50 14.54 6.66 -14.43
CA ASP A 50 15.04 7.92 -14.98
C ASP A 50 15.91 7.66 -16.21
N PRO A 51 15.54 8.16 -17.40
CA PRO A 51 16.37 8.03 -18.60
C PRO A 51 17.79 8.56 -18.43
N ALA A 52 18.01 9.52 -17.52
CA ALA A 52 19.33 10.05 -17.19
C ALA A 52 20.18 9.08 -16.35
N SER A 53 19.57 8.20 -15.55
CA SER A 53 20.29 7.19 -14.76
C SER A 53 20.69 5.97 -15.59
N ALA A 54 19.99 5.73 -16.71
CA ALA A 54 20.16 4.58 -17.61
C ALA A 54 20.09 3.21 -16.91
N ALA A 55 19.51 3.15 -15.71
CA ALA A 55 19.53 1.95 -14.89
C ALA A 55 18.59 0.86 -15.44
N LEU A 56 17.32 1.21 -15.68
CA LEU A 56 16.34 0.29 -16.25
C LEU A 56 15.41 1.00 -17.25
N PRO A 57 15.08 0.40 -18.40
CA PRO A 57 14.16 0.97 -19.39
C PRO A 57 12.69 0.77 -18.94
N LEU A 58 12.29 1.42 -17.85
CA LEU A 58 10.95 1.34 -17.28
C LEU A 58 10.10 2.54 -17.73
N ASP A 59 8.89 2.26 -18.20
CA ASP A 59 7.90 3.30 -18.48
C ASP A 59 6.85 3.31 -17.37
N LEU A 60 7.05 4.22 -16.41
CA LEU A 60 6.19 4.33 -15.24
C LEU A 60 4.82 4.95 -15.52
N SER A 61 4.58 5.51 -16.73
CA SER A 61 3.22 5.92 -17.14
C SER A 61 2.26 4.73 -17.31
N ARG A 62 2.81 3.51 -17.35
CA ARG A 62 2.09 2.23 -17.43
C ARG A 62 2.20 1.41 -16.13
N LEU A 63 2.64 2.02 -15.03
CA LEU A 63 2.77 1.34 -13.75
C LEU A 63 1.41 0.84 -13.25
N VAL A 64 1.35 -0.44 -12.88
CA VAL A 64 0.25 -1.05 -12.14
C VAL A 64 0.83 -1.64 -10.87
N ILE A 65 0.21 -1.37 -9.74
CA ILE A 65 0.58 -1.98 -8.46
C ILE A 65 -0.44 -3.03 -8.07
N MET A 66 0.01 -4.07 -7.38
CA MET A 66 -0.87 -5.18 -7.05
C MET A 66 -0.48 -5.83 -5.73
N GLY A 67 -1.46 -6.44 -5.08
CA GLY A 67 -1.21 -7.16 -3.83
C GLY A 67 -2.35 -8.08 -3.43
N HIS A 68 -2.06 -8.96 -2.49
CA HIS A 68 -2.99 -9.95 -1.95
C HIS A 68 -3.21 -9.71 -0.45
N SER A 69 -4.45 -9.80 0.03
CA SER A 69 -4.81 -9.63 1.44
C SER A 69 -4.29 -8.29 1.98
N ALA A 70 -3.45 -8.29 3.03
CA ALA A 70 -2.78 -7.10 3.54
C ALA A 70 -1.99 -6.33 2.46
N GLY A 71 -1.35 -7.04 1.52
CA GLY A 71 -0.67 -6.41 0.38
C GLY A 71 -1.64 -5.75 -0.61
N GLY A 72 -2.87 -6.27 -0.72
CA GLY A 72 -3.93 -5.65 -1.53
C GLY A 72 -4.39 -4.33 -0.91
N CYS A 73 -4.62 -4.32 0.40
CA CYS A 73 -4.90 -3.11 1.17
C CYS A 73 -3.78 -2.07 1.00
N LEU A 74 -2.52 -2.50 1.14
CA LEU A 74 -1.35 -1.66 1.00
C LEU A 74 -1.21 -1.08 -0.42
N ALA A 75 -1.48 -1.89 -1.47
CA ALA A 75 -1.46 -1.42 -2.85
C ALA A 75 -2.56 -0.39 -3.12
N MET A 76 -3.78 -0.60 -2.61
CA MET A 76 -4.87 0.37 -2.72
C MET A 76 -4.50 1.70 -2.04
N TRP A 77 -4.02 1.63 -0.80
CA TRP A 77 -3.60 2.79 -0.01
C TRP A 77 -2.47 3.56 -0.71
N ALA A 78 -1.43 2.87 -1.18
CA ALA A 78 -0.26 3.50 -1.80
C ALA A 78 -0.60 4.23 -3.09
N ALA A 79 -1.56 3.72 -3.87
CA ALA A 79 -2.01 4.37 -5.11
C ALA A 79 -2.66 5.73 -4.83
N GLU A 80 -3.57 5.77 -3.85
CA GLU A 80 -4.26 7.00 -3.46
C GLU A 80 -3.31 7.97 -2.78
N GLU A 81 -2.36 7.47 -2.00
CA GLU A 81 -1.34 8.32 -1.39
C GLU A 81 -0.41 8.94 -2.44
N CYS A 82 0.04 8.17 -3.42
CA CYS A 82 0.82 8.71 -4.54
C CYS A 82 0.01 9.74 -5.35
N HIS A 83 -1.29 9.50 -5.56
CA HIS A 83 -2.17 10.48 -6.21
C HIS A 83 -2.24 11.78 -5.40
N ARG A 84 -2.40 11.69 -4.08
CA ARG A 84 -2.47 12.85 -3.18
C ARG A 84 -1.16 13.65 -3.21
N MET A 85 -0.02 12.98 -3.04
CA MET A 85 1.31 13.58 -3.10
C MET A 85 1.59 14.23 -4.47
N HIS A 86 1.15 13.59 -5.56
CA HIS A 86 1.27 14.16 -6.90
C HIS A 86 0.44 15.43 -7.07
N ALA A 87 -0.79 15.45 -6.54
CA ALA A 87 -1.70 16.58 -6.63
C ALA A 87 -1.27 17.78 -5.79
N THR A 88 -0.71 17.54 -4.60
CA THR A 88 -0.23 18.61 -3.69
C THR A 88 1.19 19.08 -4.03
N GLY A 89 1.96 18.26 -4.74
CA GLY A 89 3.39 18.51 -4.99
C GLY A 89 4.25 18.41 -3.72
N ALA A 90 3.69 17.87 -2.63
CA ALA A 90 4.34 17.71 -1.35
C ALA A 90 4.14 16.27 -0.85
N VAL A 91 5.21 15.70 -0.32
CA VAL A 91 5.16 14.50 0.50
C VAL A 91 4.35 14.86 1.74
N ASP A 92 3.35 14.04 2.10
CA ASP A 92 2.58 14.28 3.32
C ASP A 92 3.44 13.97 4.56
N THR A 93 4.23 14.95 5.00
CA THR A 93 5.19 14.80 6.09
C THR A 93 4.60 15.07 7.47
N ASP A 94 3.41 15.69 7.53
CA ASP A 94 2.78 16.19 8.77
C ASP A 94 1.41 15.56 9.02
N GLY A 95 0.84 14.90 8.01
CA GLY A 95 -0.38 14.14 8.10
C GLY A 95 -0.09 12.67 8.30
N ALA A 96 -0.05 11.89 7.20
CA ALA A 96 -0.29 10.43 7.20
C ALA A 96 0.96 9.64 7.48
N LEU A 97 2.05 10.15 6.92
CA LEU A 97 3.43 9.72 7.04
C LEU A 97 4.09 10.19 8.34
N SER A 98 4.12 9.41 9.42
CA SER A 98 5.11 9.71 10.49
C SER A 98 6.50 9.25 10.03
N LEU A 99 7.17 10.10 9.25
CA LEU A 99 8.48 9.83 8.64
C LEU A 99 9.65 10.24 9.55
N SER A 100 10.70 9.43 9.60
CA SER A 100 12.02 9.80 10.16
C SER A 100 12.71 10.87 9.31
N GLU A 101 13.80 11.47 9.82
CA GLU A 101 14.60 12.44 9.06
C GLU A 101 15.14 11.84 7.75
N ASP A 102 15.74 10.66 7.82
CA ASP A 102 16.25 9.94 6.64
C ASP A 102 15.14 9.62 5.62
N GLU A 103 13.95 9.24 6.09
CA GLU A 103 12.79 8.94 5.23
C GLU A 103 12.25 10.21 4.56
N ARG A 104 12.30 11.37 5.24
CA ARG A 104 11.94 12.67 4.67
C ARG A 104 12.95 13.10 3.61
N GLU A 105 14.24 12.99 3.90
CA GLU A 105 15.32 13.30 2.95
C GLU A 105 15.21 12.43 1.69
N GLY A 106 14.94 11.13 1.85
CA GLY A 106 14.77 10.21 0.71
C GLY A 106 13.61 10.56 -0.23
N LEU A 107 12.61 11.32 0.24
CA LEU A 107 11.46 11.76 -0.54
C LEU A 107 11.57 13.21 -1.00
N GLU A 108 12.62 13.94 -0.61
CA GLU A 108 12.80 15.34 -0.97
C GLU A 108 12.90 15.53 -2.49
N GLY A 109 12.18 16.53 -3.02
CA GLY A 109 12.16 16.84 -4.45
C GLY A 109 11.47 15.80 -5.34
N TRP A 110 11.01 14.68 -4.78
CA TRP A 110 10.31 13.65 -5.55
C TRP A 110 8.91 14.08 -5.93
N ARG A 111 8.58 13.86 -7.21
CA ARG A 111 7.21 13.91 -7.70
C ARG A 111 6.67 12.50 -7.79
N ALA A 112 5.70 12.19 -6.92
CA ALA A 112 5.09 10.87 -6.88
C ALA A 112 4.59 10.43 -8.26
N VAL A 113 4.92 9.18 -8.61
CA VAL A 113 4.38 8.50 -9.78
C VAL A 113 3.01 7.96 -9.40
N VAL A 114 1.97 8.39 -10.10
CA VAL A 114 0.61 7.89 -9.89
C VAL A 114 0.43 6.59 -10.68
N PRO A 115 0.16 5.44 -10.04
CA PRO A 115 -0.12 4.21 -10.75
C PRO A 115 -1.33 4.37 -11.68
N ARG A 116 -1.28 3.72 -12.85
CA ARG A 116 -2.39 3.70 -13.81
C ARG A 116 -3.59 2.88 -13.30
N GLY A 117 -3.34 1.97 -12.37
CA GLY A 117 -4.36 1.17 -11.73
C GLY A 117 -3.80 0.26 -10.65
N VAL A 118 -4.72 -0.34 -9.90
CA VAL A 118 -4.41 -1.30 -8.83
C VAL A 118 -5.15 -2.61 -9.09
N VAL A 119 -4.47 -3.73 -8.84
CA VAL A 119 -5.12 -5.05 -8.74
C VAL A 119 -5.02 -5.53 -7.30
N ALA A 120 -6.14 -5.48 -6.57
CA ALA A 120 -6.21 -5.88 -5.18
C ALA A 120 -6.96 -7.21 -5.06
N ILE A 121 -6.27 -8.25 -4.57
CA ILE A 121 -6.81 -9.59 -4.43
C ILE A 121 -7.14 -9.83 -2.96
N ALA A 122 -8.42 -10.05 -2.65
CA ALA A 122 -8.94 -10.21 -1.28
C ALA A 122 -8.46 -9.12 -0.31
N PRO A 123 -8.49 -7.80 -0.66
CA PRO A 123 -7.93 -6.77 0.21
C PRO A 123 -8.74 -6.59 1.50
N VAL A 124 -8.04 -6.34 2.61
CA VAL A 124 -8.68 -5.84 3.85
C VAL A 124 -8.82 -4.33 3.74
N ALA A 125 -9.80 -3.84 2.97
CA ALA A 125 -9.91 -2.42 2.60
C ALA A 125 -10.39 -1.49 3.74
N ASP A 126 -10.98 -2.06 4.79
CA ASP A 126 -11.39 -1.33 6.00
C ASP A 126 -10.74 -2.01 7.21
N LEU A 127 -9.77 -1.34 7.83
CA LEU A 127 -9.04 -1.88 8.97
C LEU A 127 -9.82 -1.73 10.27
N ILE A 128 -10.80 -0.82 10.36
CA ILE A 128 -11.67 -0.74 11.54
C ILE A 128 -12.56 -1.98 11.56
N GLU A 129 -13.25 -2.23 10.44
CA GLU A 129 -14.09 -3.41 10.27
C GLU A 129 -13.25 -4.70 10.39
N GLY A 130 -12.07 -4.74 9.77
CA GLY A 130 -11.18 -5.90 9.85
C GLY A 130 -10.70 -6.20 11.28
N TYR A 131 -10.51 -5.17 12.11
CA TYR A 131 -10.24 -5.34 13.55
C TYR A 131 -11.46 -5.87 14.29
N GLU A 132 -12.64 -5.31 14.06
CA GLU A 132 -13.89 -5.73 14.72
C GLU A 132 -14.26 -7.18 14.38
N GLN A 133 -14.03 -7.59 13.14
CA GLN A 133 -14.24 -8.96 12.65
C GLN A 133 -13.13 -9.94 13.04
N LYS A 134 -12.02 -9.46 13.63
CA LYS A 134 -10.86 -10.28 14.02
C LYS A 134 -10.31 -11.09 12.84
N LEU A 135 -10.05 -10.41 11.72
CA LEU A 135 -9.58 -11.10 10.51
C LEU A 135 -8.15 -11.60 10.62
N SER A 136 -7.93 -12.78 10.02
CA SER A 136 -6.63 -13.46 9.85
C SER A 136 -5.91 -13.84 11.16
N ASP A 137 -4.95 -14.77 11.06
CA ASP A 137 -4.14 -15.27 12.18
C ASP A 137 -4.98 -15.69 13.40
N GLU A 138 -4.63 -15.22 14.61
CA GLU A 138 -5.36 -15.44 15.87
C GLU A 138 -6.45 -14.38 16.10
N GLY A 139 -6.81 -13.64 15.05
CA GLY A 139 -7.76 -12.53 15.09
C GLY A 139 -7.16 -11.19 15.51
N ASP A 140 -5.82 -11.11 15.52
CA ASP A 140 -5.05 -9.94 15.96
C ASP A 140 -4.22 -9.31 14.83
N ALA A 141 -4.35 -9.80 13.58
CA ALA A 141 -3.49 -9.39 12.48
C ALA A 141 -3.53 -7.88 12.24
N VAL A 142 -4.72 -7.29 12.29
CA VAL A 142 -4.92 -5.84 12.13
C VAL A 142 -4.36 -5.05 13.31
N GLU A 143 -4.62 -5.47 14.56
CA GLU A 143 -4.07 -4.80 15.76
C GLU A 143 -2.52 -4.84 15.74
N ARG A 144 -1.94 -5.98 15.38
CA ARG A 144 -0.49 -6.16 15.27
C ARG A 144 0.13 -5.35 14.15
N TYR A 145 -0.61 -5.13 13.06
CA TYR A 145 -0.22 -4.22 12.00
C TYR A 145 -0.27 -2.76 12.47
N MET A 146 -1.37 -2.35 13.09
CA MET A 146 -1.62 -0.97 13.48
C MET A 146 -0.88 -0.53 14.75
N LYS A 147 -0.38 -1.47 15.56
CA LYS A 147 0.32 -1.22 16.85
C LYS A 147 -0.54 -0.54 17.92
N MET A 148 -1.84 -0.49 17.69
CA MET A 148 -2.83 0.15 18.55
C MET A 148 -4.22 -0.41 18.21
N ARG A 149 -5.18 -0.19 19.10
CA ARG A 149 -6.59 -0.51 18.87
C ARG A 149 -7.33 0.74 18.42
N PRO A 150 -8.35 0.63 17.55
CA PRO A 150 -9.13 1.79 17.13
C PRO A 150 -9.92 2.42 18.29
N THR A 151 -10.07 1.71 19.41
CA THR A 151 -10.76 2.18 20.62
C THR A 151 -9.84 2.85 21.64
N ASP A 152 -8.52 2.82 21.45
CA ASP A 152 -7.58 3.36 22.46
C ASP A 152 -7.68 4.89 22.58
N SER A 153 -7.93 5.59 21.47
CA SER A 153 -8.11 7.04 21.43
C SER A 153 -8.71 7.52 20.10
N SER A 154 -9.11 8.78 20.01
CA SER A 154 -9.49 9.41 18.73
C SER A 154 -8.35 9.41 17.71
N VAL A 155 -7.10 9.61 18.17
CA VAL A 155 -5.90 9.57 17.33
C VAL A 155 -5.68 8.17 16.76
N ALA A 156 -5.89 7.13 17.57
CA ALA A 156 -5.79 5.75 17.09
C ALA A 156 -6.87 5.43 16.06
N ARG A 157 -8.12 5.86 16.30
CA ARG A 157 -9.20 5.71 15.32
C ARG A 157 -8.90 6.42 14.00
N GLU A 158 -8.36 7.65 14.08
CA GLU A 158 -7.94 8.41 12.91
C GLU A 158 -6.82 7.69 12.14
N ALA A 159 -5.83 7.11 12.83
CA ALA A 159 -4.79 6.30 12.19
C ALA A 159 -5.38 5.13 11.38
N TYR A 160 -6.37 4.42 11.94
CA TYR A 160 -7.08 3.36 11.23
C TYR A 160 -7.84 3.88 9.99
N THR A 161 -8.59 4.97 10.12
CA THR A 161 -9.30 5.62 9.00
C THR A 161 -8.34 5.99 7.86
N ARG A 162 -7.12 6.41 8.20
CA ARG A 162 -6.13 6.82 7.21
C ARG A 162 -5.39 5.67 6.55
N ALA A 163 -5.21 4.59 7.31
CA ALA A 163 -4.65 3.35 6.81
C ALA A 163 -5.67 2.53 5.98
N SER A 164 -6.96 2.86 6.05
CA SER A 164 -8.05 2.13 5.38
C SER A 164 -8.41 2.73 4.03
N PRO A 165 -8.14 2.06 2.89
CA PRO A 165 -8.57 2.52 1.57
C PRO A 165 -10.06 2.84 1.45
N ALA A 166 -10.94 2.10 2.12
CA ALA A 166 -12.40 2.31 2.08
C ALA A 166 -12.82 3.67 2.66
N HIS A 167 -12.00 4.26 3.54
CA HIS A 167 -12.25 5.56 4.16
C HIS A 167 -11.64 6.72 3.36
N GLN A 168 -10.97 6.43 2.24
CA GLN A 168 -10.35 7.42 1.36
C GLN A 168 -11.17 7.68 0.08
N LEU A 169 -12.40 7.16 0.01
CA LEU A 169 -13.26 7.28 -1.16
C LEU A 169 -13.68 8.75 -1.42
N PRO A 170 -13.87 9.13 -2.70
CA PRO A 170 -13.72 8.29 -3.89
C PRO A 170 -12.24 8.08 -4.28
N ASN A 171 -11.88 6.83 -4.58
CA ASN A 171 -10.57 6.48 -5.11
C ASN A 171 -10.34 7.16 -6.47
N ARG A 172 -9.18 7.79 -6.65
CA ARG A 172 -8.79 8.52 -7.85
C ARG A 172 -8.03 7.65 -8.83
N VAL A 173 -7.41 6.57 -8.36
CA VAL A 173 -6.76 5.55 -9.19
C VAL A 173 -7.74 4.40 -9.44
N PRO A 174 -7.90 3.92 -10.70
CA PRO A 174 -8.76 2.78 -11.00
C PRO A 174 -8.36 1.52 -10.23
N GLN A 175 -9.34 0.87 -9.59
CA GLN A 175 -9.13 -0.32 -8.77
C GLN A 175 -9.85 -1.54 -9.40
N ALA A 176 -9.16 -2.67 -9.53
CA ALA A 176 -9.75 -3.96 -9.83
C ALA A 176 -9.69 -4.84 -8.57
N LEU A 177 -10.85 -5.10 -7.96
CA LEU A 177 -10.98 -5.93 -6.77
C LEU A 177 -11.31 -7.38 -7.17
N ILE A 178 -10.51 -8.33 -6.69
CA ILE A 178 -10.71 -9.77 -6.93
C ILE A 178 -11.01 -10.43 -5.60
N LEU A 179 -12.27 -10.80 -5.38
CA LEU A 179 -12.73 -11.41 -4.13
C LEU A 179 -13.14 -12.87 -4.33
N GLY A 180 -12.84 -13.72 -3.36
CA GLY A 180 -13.27 -15.11 -3.35
C GLY A 180 -14.61 -15.29 -2.65
N ARG A 181 -15.63 -15.84 -3.32
CA ARG A 181 -16.93 -16.16 -2.66
C ARG A 181 -16.85 -17.19 -1.53
N ARG A 182 -15.72 -17.88 -1.41
CA ARG A 182 -15.44 -18.90 -0.37
C ARG A 182 -14.22 -18.51 0.45
N ASP A 183 -13.83 -17.24 0.40
CA ASP A 183 -12.76 -16.72 1.23
C ASP A 183 -13.26 -16.68 2.68
N THR A 184 -12.53 -17.37 3.56
CA THR A 184 -12.84 -17.43 5.00
C THR A 184 -12.02 -16.44 5.80
N ASP A 185 -11.03 -15.80 5.16
CA ASP A 185 -10.07 -14.92 5.83
C ASP A 185 -10.42 -13.44 5.59
N VAL A 186 -10.96 -13.10 4.42
CA VAL A 186 -11.42 -11.74 4.08
C VAL A 186 -12.83 -11.78 3.48
N PRO A 187 -13.86 -11.33 4.22
CA PRO A 187 -15.24 -11.32 3.73
C PRO A 187 -15.48 -10.40 2.52
N LEU A 188 -16.51 -10.72 1.73
CA LEU A 188 -16.90 -9.96 0.54
C LEU A 188 -17.16 -8.47 0.82
N ALA A 189 -17.63 -8.14 2.02
CA ALA A 189 -17.92 -6.77 2.45
C ALA A 189 -16.72 -5.82 2.33
N HIS A 190 -15.48 -6.33 2.25
CA HIS A 190 -14.29 -5.50 2.03
C HIS A 190 -14.09 -5.03 0.59
N GLY A 191 -14.96 -5.39 -0.36
CA GLY A 191 -14.94 -4.82 -1.71
C GLY A 191 -16.31 -4.52 -2.31
N GLU A 192 -17.34 -4.43 -1.46
CA GLU A 192 -18.65 -3.85 -1.79
C GLU A 192 -18.68 -2.38 -1.34
#